data_AF-A0A4R4CYN6-F1
#
_entry.id   AF-A0A4R4CYN6-F1
#
_cell.length_a   1.000
_cell.length_b   1.000
_cell.length_c   1.000
_cell.angle_alpha   90.00
_cell.angle_beta   90.00
_cell.angle_gamma   90.00
#
_symmetry.space_group_name_H-M   'P 1'
#
loop_
_entity.id
_entity.type
_entity.pdbx_description
1 polymer ?
#
loop_
_entity_poly.entity_id
_entity_poly.type
_entity_poly.pdbx_seq_one_letter_code
_entity_poly.pdbx_strand_id
1 'polypeptide(L)'
;MERIPCIFWGGAKQMELTPAEVVNLRNEYRGAAQEVLEKTGSDHVLYYRDERDKNDKIIAAHFYVGPKPYTEEDFNRDVEPYKLGLIGAVHALR
;
A
#
# COMPACT_ATOMS: atom_id res chain seq x y z
N MET A 1 10.58 -1.70 22.09
CA MET A 1 10.52 -1.97 20.64
C MET A 1 9.53 -1.00 20.05
N GLU A 2 9.91 -0.29 19.01
CA GLU A 2 9.06 0.73 18.42
C GLU A 2 7.86 0.12 17.69
N ARG A 3 6.72 0.81 17.78
CA ARG A 3 5.46 0.41 17.19
C ARG A 3 5.04 1.47 16.17
N ILE A 4 4.52 1.00 15.04
CA ILE A 4 4.04 1.81 13.92
C ILE A 4 2.52 1.69 13.89
N PRO A 5 1.79 2.82 13.93
CA PRO A 5 0.35 2.82 13.70
C PRO A 5 0.05 2.36 12.27
N CYS A 6 -0.74 1.30 12.17
CA CYS A 6 -1.17 0.69 10.92
C CYS A 6 -2.68 0.82 10.76
N ILE A 7 -3.10 1.43 9.67
CA ILE A 7 -4.50 1.75 9.38
C ILE A 7 -4.97 0.90 8.20
N PHE A 8 -6.09 0.22 8.37
CA PHE A 8 -6.65 -0.69 7.37
C PHE A 8 -7.84 -0.03 6.68
N TRP A 9 -7.57 0.62 5.55
CA TRP A 9 -8.58 1.30 4.75
C TRP A 9 -9.58 0.31 4.15
N GLY A 10 -10.86 0.59 4.36
CA GLY A 10 -11.98 -0.29 4.01
C GLY A 10 -12.46 -1.21 5.14
N GLY A 11 -11.73 -1.32 6.25
CA GLY A 11 -12.06 -2.26 7.35
C GLY A 11 -12.25 -1.64 8.73
N ALA A 12 -12.19 -0.31 8.87
CA ALA A 12 -12.28 0.41 10.15
C ALA A 12 -11.39 -0.16 11.28
N LYS A 13 -10.25 -0.79 10.92
CA LYS A 13 -9.30 -1.40 11.86
C LYS A 13 -8.03 -0.58 11.93
N GLN A 14 -7.51 -0.42 13.15
CA GLN A 14 -6.19 0.13 13.42
C GLN A 14 -5.45 -0.81 14.35
N MET A 15 -4.14 -0.94 14.17
CA MET A 15 -3.29 -1.73 15.05
C MET A 15 -1.87 -1.17 15.09
N GLU A 16 -1.12 -1.54 16.11
CA GLU A 16 0.27 -1.12 16.28
C GLU A 16 1.21 -2.29 16.01
N LEU A 17 2.02 -2.17 14.96
CA LEU A 17 2.91 -3.24 14.50
C LEU A 17 4.38 -2.84 14.64
N THR A 18 5.26 -3.81 14.83
CA THR A 18 6.70 -3.60 14.69
C THR A 18 7.06 -3.38 13.21
N PRO A 19 8.22 -2.76 12.92
CA PRO A 19 8.69 -2.62 11.54
C PRO A 19 8.75 -3.93 10.76
N ALA A 20 9.14 -5.03 11.40
CA ALA A 20 9.19 -6.35 10.77
C ALA A 20 7.79 -6.87 10.40
N GLU A 21 6.81 -6.70 11.31
CA GLU A 21 5.41 -7.06 11.05
C GLU A 21 4.81 -6.23 9.90
N VAL A 22 5.13 -4.93 9.83
CA VAL A 22 4.69 -4.06 8.72
C VAL A 22 5.22 -4.58 7.38
N VAL A 23 6.51 -4.95 7.31
CA VAL A 23 7.12 -5.49 6.08
C VAL A 23 6.49 -6.81 5.67
N ASN A 24 6.25 -7.72 6.62
CA ASN A 24 5.62 -9.01 6.35
C ASN A 24 4.20 -8.81 5.79
N LEU A 25 3.39 -8.00 6.48
CA LEU A 25 2.02 -7.71 6.06
C LEU A 25 1.97 -7.02 4.69
N ARG A 26 2.93 -6.13 4.39
CA ARG A 26 3.05 -5.50 3.07
C ARG A 26 3.25 -6.54 1.97
N ASN A 27 4.05 -7.57 2.21
CA ASN A 27 4.26 -8.64 1.23
C ASN A 27 3.00 -9.50 1.03
N GLU A 28 2.25 -9.76 2.09
CA GLU A 28 0.95 -10.46 1.99
C GLU A 28 -0.04 -9.65 1.12
N TYR A 29 -0.18 -8.35 1.39
CA TYR A 29 -1.07 -7.47 0.62
C TYR A 29 -0.61 -7.31 -0.83
N ARG A 30 0.69 -7.35 -1.10
CA ARG A 30 1.22 -7.40 -2.47
C ARG A 30 0.72 -8.63 -3.22
N GLY A 31 0.70 -9.80 -2.58
CA GLY A 31 0.18 -11.03 -3.18
C GLY A 31 -1.30 -10.91 -3.52
N ALA A 32 -2.12 -10.40 -2.59
CA ALA A 32 -3.54 -10.16 -2.84
C ALA A 32 -3.78 -9.15 -3.97
N ALA A 33 -2.96 -8.10 -4.04
CA ALA A 33 -3.03 -7.10 -5.11
C ALA A 33 -2.71 -7.68 -6.49
N GLN A 34 -1.73 -8.59 -6.55
CA GLN A 34 -1.36 -9.30 -7.77
C GLN A 34 -2.54 -10.14 -8.30
N GLU A 35 -3.23 -10.87 -7.42
CA GLU A 35 -4.43 -11.62 -7.82
C GLU A 35 -5.54 -10.71 -8.35
N VAL A 36 -5.75 -9.54 -7.74
CA VAL A 36 -6.75 -8.57 -8.20
C VAL A 36 -6.36 -8.00 -9.57
N LEU A 37 -5.08 -7.71 -9.79
CA LEU A 37 -4.57 -7.22 -11.07
C LEU A 37 -4.86 -8.25 -12.18
N GLU A 38 -4.53 -9.53 -11.94
CA GLU A 38 -4.77 -10.63 -12.88
C GLU A 38 -6.25 -10.86 -13.18
N LYS A 39 -7.12 -10.74 -12.17
CA LYS A 39 -8.58 -10.93 -12.32
C LYS A 39 -9.27 -9.77 -13.04
N THR A 40 -8.80 -8.54 -12.84
CA THR A 40 -9.47 -7.33 -13.35
C THR A 40 -8.90 -6.82 -14.66
N GLY A 41 -7.66 -7.14 -14.99
CA GLY A 41 -6.96 -6.60 -16.16
C GLY A 41 -6.58 -5.12 -16.03
N SER A 42 -6.59 -4.58 -14.81
CA SER A 42 -6.24 -3.17 -14.54
C SER A 42 -4.78 -2.87 -14.90
N ASP A 43 -4.41 -1.59 -15.00
CA ASP A 43 -3.02 -1.17 -15.18
C ASP A 43 -2.23 -1.32 -13.89
N HIS A 44 -2.84 -0.93 -12.77
CA HIS A 44 -2.20 -0.87 -11.47
C HIS A 44 -3.17 -1.32 -10.38
N VAL A 45 -2.65 -1.94 -9.33
CA VAL A 45 -3.42 -2.21 -8.11
C VAL A 45 -2.64 -1.73 -6.90
N LEU A 46 -3.22 -0.78 -6.19
CA LEU A 46 -2.65 -0.16 -5.00
C LEU A 46 -3.04 -0.97 -3.75
N TYR A 47 -2.05 -1.28 -2.90
CA TYR A 47 -2.26 -2.11 -1.72
C TYR A 47 -1.65 -1.55 -0.44
N TYR A 48 -0.73 -0.60 -0.55
CA TYR A 48 -0.01 -0.05 0.60
C TYR A 48 0.41 1.40 0.39
N ARG A 49 0.44 2.19 1.45
CA ARG A 49 1.15 3.48 1.54
C ARG A 49 1.78 3.64 2.92
N ASP A 50 2.95 4.26 3.00
CA ASP A 50 3.49 4.72 4.28
C ASP A 50 3.83 6.20 4.29
N GLU A 51 3.92 6.73 5.51
CA GLU A 51 4.48 8.03 5.82
C GLU A 51 5.82 7.83 6.51
N ARG A 52 6.78 8.70 6.20
CA ARG A 52 8.14 8.61 6.74
C ARG A 52 8.61 9.93 7.31
N ASP A 53 9.42 9.87 8.36
CA ASP A 53 10.09 11.03 8.91
C ASP A 53 11.32 11.45 8.08
N LYS A 54 12.01 12.50 8.53
CA LYS A 54 13.23 13.02 7.90
C LYS A 54 14.42 12.04 7.86
N ASN A 55 14.35 10.94 8.61
CA ASN A 55 15.36 9.89 8.66
C ASN A 55 14.93 8.64 7.86
N ASP A 56 13.92 8.77 6.99
CA ASP A 56 13.33 7.69 6.18
C ASP A 56 12.67 6.56 7.00
N LYS A 57 12.28 6.88 8.24
CA LYS A 57 11.67 5.91 9.14
C LYS A 57 10.15 5.97 9.04
N ILE A 58 9.51 4.81 8.94
CA ILE A 58 8.05 4.71 8.87
C ILE A 58 7.42 5.19 10.17
N ILE A 59 6.56 6.20 10.07
CA ILE A 59 5.78 6.76 11.20
C ILE A 59 4.30 6.35 11.16
N ALA A 60 3.79 5.98 9.99
CA ALA A 60 2.46 5.41 9.82
C ALA A 60 2.41 4.55 8.56
N ALA A 61 1.60 3.50 8.58
CA ALA A 61 1.37 2.63 7.43
C ALA A 61 -0.13 2.45 7.17
N HIS A 62 -0.50 2.42 5.90
CA HIS A 62 -1.85 2.28 5.40
C HIS A 62 -1.94 1.06 4.49
N PHE A 63 -2.84 0.14 4.82
CA PHE A 63 -3.11 -1.08 4.07
C PHE A 63 -4.52 -1.04 3.49
N TYR A 64 -4.68 -1.37 2.21
CA TYR A 64 -5.98 -1.40 1.55
C TYR A 64 -6.60 -2.79 1.63
N VAL A 65 -7.63 -2.95 2.47
CA VAL A 65 -8.30 -4.25 2.73
C VAL A 65 -8.98 -4.81 1.47
N GLY A 66 -9.42 -3.93 0.58
CA GLY A 66 -9.71 -4.26 -0.81
C GLY A 66 -8.69 -3.54 -1.69
N PRO A 67 -7.70 -4.26 -2.27
CA PRO A 67 -6.71 -3.64 -3.16
C PRO A 67 -7.43 -2.85 -4.25
N LYS A 68 -7.04 -1.60 -4.44
CA LYS A 68 -7.74 -0.69 -5.35
C LYS A 68 -7.17 -0.80 -6.75
N PRO A 69 -7.94 -1.25 -7.75
CA PRO A 69 -7.53 -1.17 -9.14
C PRO A 69 -7.54 0.27 -9.64
N TYR A 70 -6.59 0.59 -10.51
CA TYR A 70 -6.44 1.87 -11.18
C TYR A 70 -6.14 1.64 -12.66
N THR A 71 -6.66 2.55 -13.49
CA THR A 71 -6.13 2.75 -14.84
C THR A 71 -4.78 3.49 -14.78
N GLU A 72 -4.01 3.49 -15.86
CA GLU A 72 -2.76 4.26 -15.93
C GLU A 72 -3.00 5.76 -15.68
N GLU A 73 -4.04 6.33 -16.32
CA GLU A 73 -4.38 7.75 -16.16
C GLU A 73 -4.76 8.09 -14.71
N ASP A 74 -5.63 7.29 -14.09
CA ASP A 74 -6.08 7.54 -12.72
C ASP A 74 -4.93 7.37 -11.72
N PHE A 75 -4.02 6.42 -11.96
CA PHE A 75 -2.85 6.22 -11.10
C PHE A 75 -1.89 7.42 -11.15
N ASN A 76 -1.60 7.92 -12.36
CA ASN A 76 -0.72 9.07 -12.56
C ASN A 76 -1.31 10.35 -11.97
N ARG A 77 -2.63 10.49 -11.99
CA ARG A 77 -3.33 11.64 -11.41
C ARG A 77 -3.43 11.56 -9.88
N ASP A 78 -3.79 10.40 -9.34
CA ASP A 78 -4.24 10.28 -7.94
C ASP A 78 -3.19 9.65 -7.01
N VAL A 79 -2.15 9.02 -7.56
CA VAL A 79 -1.16 8.23 -6.81
C VAL A 79 0.26 8.78 -6.98
N GLU A 80 0.74 8.98 -8.21
CA GLU A 80 2.11 9.48 -8.47
C GLU A 80 2.48 10.83 -7.81
N PRO A 81 1.54 11.79 -7.61
CA PRO A 81 1.86 13.05 -6.95
C PRO A 81 2.13 12.91 -5.45
N TYR A 82 1.83 11.76 -4.85
CA TYR A 82 2.07 11.53 -3.43
C TYR A 82 3.59 11.43 -3.16
N LYS A 83 4.16 12.49 -2.58
CA LYS A 83 5.62 12.64 -2.36
C LYS A 83 6.11 12.22 -0.97
N LEU A 84 5.21 11.84 -0.06
CA LEU A 84 5.56 11.57 1.34
C LEU A 84 5.58 10.07 1.62
N GLY A 85 6.76 9.45 1.59
CA GLY A 85 6.94 8.03 1.90
C GLY A 85 6.81 7.11 0.69
N LEU A 86 6.53 5.83 0.94
CA LEU A 86 6.49 4.77 -0.06
C LEU A 86 5.06 4.41 -0.43
N ILE A 87 4.85 4.19 -1.73
CA ILE A 87 3.61 3.63 -2.28
C ILE A 87 3.90 2.20 -2.74
N GLY A 88 3.09 1.25 -2.28
CA GLY A 88 3.11 -0.13 -2.75
C GLY A 88 1.98 -0.38 -3.73
N ALA A 89 2.33 -0.53 -5.01
CA ALA A 89 1.42 -0.94 -6.07
C ALA A 89 2.03 -2.11 -6.86
N VAL A 90 1.18 -2.93 -7.45
CA VAL A 90 1.55 -3.88 -8.51
C VAL A 90 1.11 -3.31 -9.85
N HIS A 91 1.87 -3.59 -10.91
CA HIS A 91 1.66 -3.01 -12.23
C HIS A 91 1.57 -4.12 -13.27
N ALA A 92 0.72 -3.97 -14.26
CA ALA A 92 0.66 -4.88 -15.39
C ALA A 92 1.98 -4.85 -16.17
N LEU A 93 2.50 -6.03 -16.53
CA LEU A 93 3.61 -6.17 -17.45
C LEU A 93 3.04 -6.07 -18.87
N ARG A 94 3.24 -4.95 -19.54
CA ARG A 94 2.75 -4.71 -20.90
C ARG A 94 3.91 -4.25 -21.78
#